data_AF-A0A7H0GQZ6-F1
#
_entry.id   AF-A0A7H0GQZ6-F1
#
_cell.length_a   1.000
_cell.length_b   1.000
_cell.length_c   1.000
_cell.angle_alpha   90.00
_cell.angle_beta   90.00
_cell.angle_gamma   90.00
#
_symmetry.space_group_name_H-M   'P 1'
#
loop_
_entity.id
_entity.type
_entity.pdbx_description
1 polymer ?
#
loop_
_entity_poly.entity_id
_entity_poly.type
_entity_poly.pdbx_seq_one_letter_code
_entity_poly.pdbx_strand_id
1 'polypeptide(L)'
;MNIFQIISEIEKVDPEVYDRLDSRRSIFKHMSGMGKTLAAAAVPMAFGAVLNKAYAQTSMAPGVNDVLNFALKLEYLEAAFYNQGLGAMGATATAAQTALRAGFSATNLAALEKIRNDETAHVAFLRTALGTNAIAAPAANTFDFTGGKGAAGGPFATVFTAPATFLAVAQALEDTGVRAYKGGAPYLASNKDVLTAALNIHSVEARHASRIRTMRRAGAMNNAASQTAAAGTDRSASPKSWVSGNDGGGPAPAQTAPVYAMGAAPAYTPAVITFPGEENVTQGGVNLQTALASLNFPAAAFSEAFDEALPVPVVSDIARTFVITGSTFI
;
A
#
# COMPACT_ATOMS: atom_id res chain seq x y z
N MET A 1 36.54 11.28 18.82
CA MET A 1 35.36 10.42 19.07
C MET A 1 35.70 9.02 18.58
N ASN A 2 35.76 8.04 19.48
CA ASN A 2 36.27 6.71 19.16
C ASN A 2 35.12 5.83 18.64
N ILE A 3 34.99 5.70 17.32
CA ILE A 3 33.94 4.94 16.63
C ILE A 3 33.86 3.49 17.11
N PHE A 4 34.98 2.88 17.50
CA PHE A 4 35.01 1.51 18.00
C PHE A 4 34.35 1.36 19.36
N GLN A 5 34.34 2.43 20.16
CA GLN A 5 33.69 2.45 21.47
C GLN A 5 32.16 2.55 21.33
N ILE A 6 31.68 3.33 20.34
CA ILE A 6 30.25 3.47 20.01
C ILE A 6 29.67 2.14 19.52
N ILE A 7 30.40 1.39 18.70
CA ILE A 7 29.95 0.09 18.18
C ILE A 7 29.83 -0.95 19.32
N SER A 8 30.77 -0.98 20.27
CA SER A 8 30.70 -1.91 21.40
C SER A 8 29.59 -1.55 22.42
N GLU A 9 29.24 -0.26 22.52
CA GLU A 9 28.13 0.21 23.35
C GLU A 9 26.77 -0.16 22.73
N ILE A 10 26.67 -0.09 21.39
CA ILE A 10 25.48 -0.55 20.65
C ILE A 10 25.31 -2.08 20.72
N GLU A 11 26.41 -2.84 20.67
CA GLU A 11 26.42 -4.31 20.77
C GLU A 11 25.88 -4.82 22.12
N LYS A 12 26.12 -4.07 23.21
CA LYS A 12 25.58 -4.41 24.54
C LYS A 12 24.07 -4.17 24.66
N VAL A 13 23.51 -3.32 23.80
CA VAL A 13 22.09 -2.92 23.85
C VAL A 13 21.25 -3.68 22.81
N ASP A 14 21.84 -4.08 21.67
CA ASP A 14 21.17 -4.86 20.63
C ASP A 14 22.12 -5.96 20.06
N PRO A 15 22.02 -7.21 20.55
CA PRO A 15 22.84 -8.32 20.08
C PRO A 15 22.63 -8.67 18.60
N GLU A 16 21.52 -8.24 18.00
CA GLU A 16 21.13 -8.54 16.61
C GLU A 16 21.59 -7.47 15.62
N VAL A 17 22.35 -6.45 16.05
CA VAL A 17 22.77 -5.34 15.19
C VAL A 17 23.59 -5.82 13.98
N TYR A 18 24.40 -6.86 14.16
CA TYR A 18 25.17 -7.45 13.08
C TYR A 18 24.27 -8.16 12.06
N ASP A 19 23.23 -8.87 12.48
CA ASP A 19 22.27 -9.51 11.56
C ASP A 19 21.47 -8.48 10.76
N ARG A 20 21.15 -7.34 11.39
CA ARG A 20 20.48 -6.20 10.73
C ARG A 20 21.40 -5.52 9.71
N LEU A 21 22.68 -5.34 10.02
CA LEU A 21 23.67 -4.75 9.11
C LEU A 21 24.17 -5.74 8.04
N ASP A 22 24.19 -7.04 8.32
CA ASP A 22 24.58 -8.10 7.39
C ASP A 22 23.43 -8.46 6.45
N SER A 23 22.16 -8.15 6.74
CA SER A 23 21.06 -8.33 5.77
C SER A 23 21.29 -7.59 4.44
N ARG A 24 21.81 -6.35 4.49
CA ARG A 24 22.16 -5.54 3.31
C ARG A 24 23.41 -6.07 2.58
N ARG A 25 24.31 -6.76 3.29
CA ARG A 25 25.58 -7.31 2.75
C ARG A 25 25.45 -8.79 2.35
N SER A 26 24.48 -9.52 2.90
CA SER A 26 24.12 -10.90 2.57
C SER A 26 23.61 -11.02 1.14
N ILE A 27 22.88 -10.00 0.65
CA ILE A 27 22.50 -9.84 -0.75
C ILE A 27 23.75 -9.85 -1.66
N PHE A 28 24.83 -9.17 -1.26
CA PHE A 28 26.09 -9.14 -2.03
C PHE A 28 26.93 -10.41 -1.88
N LYS A 29 26.85 -11.13 -0.75
CA LYS A 29 27.52 -12.43 -0.57
C LYS A 29 26.89 -13.52 -1.45
N HIS A 30 25.56 -13.52 -1.61
CA HIS A 30 24.84 -14.43 -2.51
C HIS A 30 24.87 -14.02 -4.00
N MET A 31 25.40 -12.84 -4.33
CA MET A 31 25.57 -12.34 -5.70
C MET A 31 27.02 -12.41 -6.20
N SER A 32 27.93 -13.03 -5.43
CA SER A 32 29.36 -13.15 -5.78
C SER A 32 29.66 -14.11 -6.95
N GLY A 33 28.65 -14.74 -7.55
CA GLY A 33 28.78 -15.61 -8.73
C GLY A 33 28.46 -14.98 -10.09
N MET A 34 27.99 -13.72 -10.14
CA MET A 34 27.57 -13.09 -11.40
C MET A 34 28.61 -12.05 -11.86
N GLY A 35 29.49 -12.50 -12.75
CA GLY A 35 30.65 -11.75 -13.24
C GLY A 35 30.29 -10.46 -13.96
N LYS A 36 31.02 -9.40 -13.57
CA LYS A 36 31.35 -8.16 -14.29
C LYS A 36 30.82 -8.06 -15.74
N THR A 37 29.70 -7.35 -15.89
CA THR A 37 29.30 -6.45 -17.00
C THR A 37 27.78 -6.56 -17.15
N LEU A 38 27.01 -5.60 -16.62
CA LEU A 38 25.66 -5.27 -17.10
C LEU A 38 25.22 -3.94 -16.47
N ALA A 39 24.92 -2.99 -17.34
CA ALA A 39 24.46 -1.65 -17.01
C ALA A 39 23.03 -1.68 -16.44
N ALA A 40 22.79 -0.91 -15.36
CA ALA A 40 21.57 -0.25 -14.89
C ALA A 40 20.15 -0.86 -15.05
N ALA A 41 19.96 -2.10 -15.49
CA ALA A 41 18.65 -2.74 -15.57
C ALA A 41 18.78 -4.25 -15.30
N ALA A 42 18.87 -4.63 -14.03
CA ALA A 42 18.79 -6.02 -13.60
C ALA A 42 17.62 -6.17 -12.63
N VAL A 43 16.47 -6.51 -13.21
CA VAL A 43 15.28 -7.00 -12.51
C VAL A 43 15.63 -8.25 -11.69
N PRO A 44 15.08 -8.42 -10.47
CA PRO A 44 15.36 -9.53 -9.56
C PRO A 44 14.77 -10.87 -10.07
N MET A 45 15.41 -11.50 -11.06
CA MET A 45 15.04 -12.84 -11.53
C MET A 45 15.45 -13.98 -10.59
N ALA A 46 16.29 -13.69 -9.57
CA ALA A 46 16.78 -14.72 -8.64
C ALA A 46 15.91 -14.93 -7.39
N PHE A 47 14.83 -14.16 -7.19
CA PHE A 47 14.03 -14.24 -5.96
C PHE A 47 12.91 -15.30 -6.00
N GLY A 48 12.45 -15.73 -7.19
CA GLY A 48 11.30 -16.64 -7.31
C GLY A 48 11.52 -18.05 -6.77
N ALA A 49 12.77 -18.54 -6.71
CA ALA A 49 13.08 -19.90 -6.24
C ALA A 49 13.06 -20.05 -4.71
N VAL A 50 13.28 -18.95 -3.96
CA VAL A 50 13.43 -18.99 -2.49
C VAL A 50 12.05 -18.99 -1.78
N LEU A 51 10.99 -18.60 -2.49
CA LEU A 51 9.66 -18.38 -1.91
C LEU A 51 8.82 -19.68 -1.82
N ASN A 52 9.26 -20.79 -2.43
CA ASN A 52 8.53 -22.07 -2.49
C ASN A 52 8.72 -23.00 -1.28
N LYS A 53 9.17 -22.50 -0.13
CA LYS A 53 9.33 -23.33 1.08
C LYS A 53 8.00 -23.44 1.83
N ALA A 54 7.31 -24.57 1.66
CA ALA A 54 6.07 -24.88 2.37
C ALA A 54 6.34 -24.96 3.88
N TYR A 55 5.75 -24.04 4.66
CA TYR A 55 5.68 -24.11 6.11
C TYR A 55 4.23 -24.36 6.52
N ALA A 56 4.00 -25.43 7.29
CA ALA A 56 2.70 -25.71 7.88
C ALA A 56 2.53 -24.83 9.13
N GLN A 57 1.60 -23.88 9.09
CA GLN A 57 1.09 -23.17 10.26
C GLN A 57 -0.35 -23.65 10.52
N THR A 58 -0.78 -23.59 11.79
CA THR A 58 -2.04 -24.13 12.32
C THR A 58 -3.23 -23.94 11.37
N SER A 59 -4.10 -24.96 11.28
CA SER A 59 -5.18 -25.14 10.29
C SER A 59 -6.28 -24.06 10.24
N MET A 60 -6.07 -22.89 10.85
CA MET A 60 -6.97 -21.75 10.84
C MET A 60 -6.34 -20.46 10.28
N ALA A 61 -5.01 -20.26 10.36
CA ALA A 61 -4.37 -19.02 9.89
C ALA A 61 -4.03 -19.06 8.39
N PRO A 62 -4.13 -17.93 7.66
CA PRO A 62 -3.73 -17.87 6.25
C PRO A 62 -2.27 -18.29 6.04
N GLY A 63 -2.02 -19.14 5.05
CA GLY A 63 -0.66 -19.48 4.62
C GLY A 63 -0.05 -18.37 3.77
N VAL A 64 1.26 -18.48 3.48
CA VAL A 64 1.99 -17.51 2.64
C VAL A 64 1.30 -17.30 1.28
N ASN A 65 0.87 -18.38 0.62
CA ASN A 65 0.17 -18.28 -0.67
C ASN A 65 -1.17 -17.56 -0.56
N ASP A 66 -1.89 -17.70 0.56
CA ASP A 66 -3.17 -17.02 0.76
C ASP A 66 -2.94 -15.51 0.89
N VAL A 67 -1.93 -15.11 1.67
CA VAL A 67 -1.54 -13.71 1.84
C VAL A 67 -1.09 -13.08 0.53
N LEU A 68 -0.20 -13.77 -0.21
CA LEU A 68 0.32 -13.27 -1.49
C LEU A 68 -0.75 -13.24 -2.59
N ASN A 69 -1.65 -14.22 -2.66
CA ASN A 69 -2.76 -14.17 -3.59
C ASN A 69 -3.77 -13.08 -3.23
N PHE A 70 -3.99 -12.82 -1.94
CA PHE A 70 -4.81 -11.69 -1.52
C PHE A 70 -4.20 -10.35 -1.93
N ALA A 71 -2.89 -10.16 -1.71
CA ALA A 71 -2.17 -9.00 -2.23
C ALA A 71 -2.31 -8.90 -3.75
N LEU A 72 -2.10 -10.00 -4.48
CA LEU A 72 -2.22 -10.02 -5.95
C LEU A 72 -3.62 -9.60 -6.44
N LYS A 73 -4.70 -9.89 -5.70
CA LYS A 73 -6.04 -9.39 -6.05
C LYS A 73 -6.12 -7.86 -6.00
N LEU A 74 -5.52 -7.24 -4.99
CA LEU A 74 -5.49 -5.79 -4.82
C LEU A 74 -4.62 -5.14 -5.90
N GLU A 75 -3.44 -5.71 -6.17
CA GLU A 75 -2.56 -5.24 -7.25
C GLU A 75 -3.25 -5.33 -8.62
N TYR A 76 -4.07 -6.35 -8.86
CA TYR A 76 -4.88 -6.41 -10.08
C TYR A 76 -5.92 -5.29 -10.17
N LEU A 77 -6.54 -4.93 -9.05
CA LEU A 77 -7.50 -3.84 -8.96
C LEU A 77 -6.81 -2.49 -9.25
N GLU A 78 -5.68 -2.22 -8.60
CA GLU A 78 -4.90 -0.99 -8.77
C GLU A 78 -4.30 -0.86 -10.17
N ALA A 79 -3.67 -1.93 -10.67
CA ALA A 79 -3.17 -1.97 -12.04
C ALA A 79 -4.30 -1.74 -13.07
N ALA A 80 -5.49 -2.32 -12.87
CA ALA A 80 -6.63 -2.08 -13.75
C ALA A 80 -7.10 -0.62 -13.68
N PHE A 81 -7.18 -0.03 -12.49
CA PHE A 81 -7.58 1.36 -12.29
C PHE A 81 -6.69 2.34 -13.06
N TYR A 82 -5.38 2.25 -12.85
CA TYR A 82 -4.44 3.17 -13.48
C TYR A 82 -4.33 2.94 -15.00
N ASN A 83 -4.36 1.68 -15.46
CA ASN A 83 -4.34 1.38 -16.88
C ASN A 83 -5.61 1.87 -17.59
N GLN A 84 -6.78 1.77 -16.95
CA GLN A 84 -8.03 2.28 -17.50
C GLN A 84 -8.03 3.81 -17.59
N GLY A 85 -7.57 4.51 -16.55
CA GLY A 85 -7.55 5.98 -16.52
C GLY A 85 -6.44 6.62 -17.36
N LEU A 86 -5.23 6.07 -17.33
CA LEU A 86 -4.04 6.69 -17.93
C LEU A 86 -3.58 6.05 -19.24
N GLY A 87 -4.15 4.89 -19.59
CA GLY A 87 -3.68 4.03 -20.67
C GLY A 87 -2.58 3.08 -20.21
N ALA A 88 -2.53 1.89 -20.81
CA ALA A 88 -1.49 0.90 -20.52
C ALA A 88 -0.09 1.39 -20.92
N MET A 89 0.93 0.94 -20.19
CA MET A 89 2.33 1.28 -20.51
C MET A 89 2.68 0.88 -21.95
N GLY A 90 3.20 1.82 -22.73
CA GLY A 90 3.57 1.61 -24.13
C GLY A 90 2.40 1.61 -25.13
N ALA A 91 1.15 1.72 -24.65
CA ALA A 91 -0.02 1.85 -25.53
C ALA A 91 -0.30 3.32 -25.89
N THR A 92 -0.88 3.54 -27.06
CA THR A 92 -1.43 4.85 -27.43
C THR A 92 -2.67 5.13 -26.58
N ALA A 93 -2.66 6.24 -25.84
CA ALA A 93 -3.80 6.64 -25.03
C ALA A 93 -5.04 6.93 -25.91
N THR A 94 -6.21 6.51 -25.45
CA THR A 94 -7.48 6.86 -26.10
C THR A 94 -7.76 8.37 -25.97
N ALA A 95 -8.76 8.88 -26.72
CA ALA A 95 -9.17 10.28 -26.60
C ALA A 95 -9.64 10.62 -25.16
N ALA A 96 -10.37 9.72 -24.51
CA ALA A 96 -10.82 9.90 -23.13
C ALA A 96 -9.65 9.93 -22.14
N GLN A 97 -8.69 9.01 -22.27
CA GLN A 97 -7.48 9.00 -21.44
C GLN A 97 -6.64 10.26 -21.68
N THR A 98 -6.51 10.70 -22.93
CA THR A 98 -5.82 11.95 -23.28
C THR A 98 -6.48 13.15 -22.61
N ALA A 99 -7.81 13.24 -22.60
CA ALA A 99 -8.54 14.30 -21.93
C ALA A 99 -8.33 14.28 -20.40
N LEU A 100 -8.38 13.11 -19.76
CA LEU A 100 -8.11 12.98 -18.32
C LEU A 100 -6.66 13.41 -17.99
N ARG A 101 -5.68 12.92 -18.77
CA ARG A 101 -4.26 13.23 -18.61
C ARG A 101 -3.97 14.72 -18.73
N ALA A 102 -4.69 15.43 -19.62
CA ALA A 102 -4.57 16.87 -19.77
C ALA A 102 -5.06 17.67 -18.54
N GLY A 103 -5.82 17.03 -17.64
CA GLY A 103 -6.26 17.63 -16.37
C GLY A 103 -5.20 17.58 -15.25
N PHE A 104 -4.01 17.04 -15.53
CA PHE A 104 -2.87 17.03 -14.61
C PHE A 104 -1.72 17.86 -15.15
N SER A 105 -0.94 18.47 -14.25
CA SER A 105 0.34 19.06 -14.64
C SER A 105 1.29 17.98 -15.16
N ALA A 106 2.30 18.37 -15.96
CA ALA A 106 3.29 17.42 -16.47
C ALA A 106 3.99 16.62 -15.33
N THR A 107 4.31 17.28 -14.22
CA THR A 107 4.93 16.64 -13.05
C THR A 107 3.98 15.68 -12.34
N ASN A 108 2.70 16.04 -12.19
CA ASN A 108 1.72 15.18 -11.55
C ASN A 108 1.39 13.98 -12.43
N LEU A 109 1.25 14.19 -13.75
CA LEU A 109 1.05 13.12 -14.72
C LEU A 109 2.22 12.13 -14.73
N ALA A 110 3.47 12.61 -14.75
CA ALA A 110 4.63 11.72 -14.71
C ALA A 110 4.69 10.87 -13.43
N ALA A 111 4.27 11.43 -12.29
CA ALA A 111 4.17 10.67 -11.05
C ALA A 111 3.06 9.61 -11.11
N LEU A 112 1.89 9.94 -11.66
CA LEU A 112 0.79 8.99 -11.85
C LEU A 112 1.16 7.86 -12.84
N GLU A 113 1.90 8.18 -13.90
CA GLU A 113 2.41 7.18 -14.83
C GLU A 113 3.45 6.26 -14.19
N LYS A 114 4.26 6.79 -13.27
CA LYS A 114 5.18 5.97 -12.49
C LYS A 114 4.42 4.99 -11.60
N ILE A 115 3.41 5.48 -10.87
CA ILE A 115 2.55 4.64 -10.01
C ILE A 115 1.92 3.52 -10.85
N ARG A 116 1.27 3.83 -11.97
CA ARG A 116 0.73 2.83 -12.92
C ARG A 116 1.75 1.74 -13.29
N ASN A 117 2.99 2.14 -13.57
CA ASN A 117 4.04 1.22 -13.96
C ASN A 117 4.49 0.34 -12.78
N ASP A 118 4.55 0.91 -11.58
CA ASP A 118 4.87 0.20 -10.35
C ASP A 118 3.77 -0.83 -10.04
N GLU A 119 2.47 -0.51 -10.16
CA GLU A 119 1.37 -1.48 -10.00
C GLU A 119 1.47 -2.67 -10.98
N THR A 120 1.83 -2.37 -12.23
CA THR A 120 2.06 -3.42 -13.23
C THR A 120 3.26 -4.30 -12.84
N ALA A 121 4.29 -3.71 -12.25
CA ALA A 121 5.46 -4.43 -11.77
C ALA A 121 5.17 -5.26 -10.51
N HIS A 122 4.32 -4.78 -9.59
CA HIS A 122 3.88 -5.53 -8.42
C HIS A 122 3.09 -6.77 -8.82
N VAL A 123 2.13 -6.65 -9.75
CA VAL A 123 1.43 -7.81 -10.34
C VAL A 123 2.44 -8.81 -10.90
N ALA A 124 3.38 -8.37 -11.74
CA ALA A 124 4.36 -9.26 -12.35
C ALA A 124 5.26 -9.96 -11.30
N PHE A 125 5.67 -9.21 -10.28
CA PHE A 125 6.47 -9.71 -9.17
C PHE A 125 5.71 -10.78 -8.38
N LEU A 126 4.49 -10.50 -7.92
CA LEU A 126 3.68 -11.43 -7.14
C LEU A 126 3.34 -12.69 -7.93
N ARG A 127 2.99 -12.56 -9.22
CA ARG A 127 2.78 -13.73 -10.09
C ARG A 127 4.03 -14.60 -10.20
N THR A 128 5.20 -13.98 -10.33
CA THR A 128 6.47 -14.71 -10.37
C THR A 128 6.74 -15.41 -9.04
N ALA A 129 6.50 -14.74 -7.93
CA ALA A 129 6.68 -15.27 -6.58
C ALA A 129 5.75 -16.45 -6.29
N LEU A 130 4.49 -16.36 -6.71
CA LEU A 130 3.47 -17.39 -6.52
C LEU A 130 3.61 -18.57 -7.49
N GLY A 131 4.21 -18.37 -8.67
CA GLY A 131 4.37 -19.40 -9.69
C GLY A 131 3.03 -20.01 -10.09
N THR A 132 2.91 -21.34 -10.01
CA THR A 132 1.66 -22.06 -10.32
C THR A 132 0.55 -21.83 -9.30
N ASN A 133 0.85 -21.27 -8.12
CA ASN A 133 -0.14 -20.92 -7.11
C ASN A 133 -0.77 -19.54 -7.35
N ALA A 134 -0.31 -18.80 -8.37
CA ALA A 134 -0.84 -17.48 -8.67
C ALA A 134 -2.28 -17.59 -9.20
N ILE A 135 -3.20 -16.85 -8.59
CA ILE A 135 -4.56 -16.70 -9.12
C ILE A 135 -4.53 -16.16 -10.56
N ALA A 136 -5.57 -16.49 -11.33
CA ALA A 136 -5.74 -15.97 -12.68
C ALA A 136 -5.98 -14.45 -12.64
N ALA A 137 -5.49 -13.75 -13.66
CA ALA A 137 -5.83 -12.35 -13.87
C ALA A 137 -7.36 -12.23 -14.10
N PRO A 138 -8.02 -11.25 -13.48
CA PRO A 138 -9.44 -11.02 -13.72
C PRO A 138 -9.67 -10.54 -15.16
N ALA A 139 -10.87 -10.78 -15.68
CA ALA A 139 -11.28 -10.19 -16.94
C ALA A 139 -11.41 -8.66 -16.80
N ALA A 140 -11.15 -7.91 -17.88
CA ALA A 140 -11.17 -6.44 -17.83
C ALA A 140 -12.51 -5.85 -17.37
N ASN A 141 -13.63 -6.54 -17.63
CA ASN A 141 -14.97 -6.14 -17.19
C ASN A 141 -15.31 -6.54 -15.73
N THR A 142 -14.34 -7.06 -14.97
CA THR A 142 -14.54 -7.40 -13.55
C THR A 142 -14.66 -6.16 -12.68
N PHE A 143 -14.05 -5.05 -13.10
CA PHE A 143 -13.95 -3.84 -12.30
C PHE A 143 -14.91 -2.76 -12.78
N ASP A 144 -15.47 -2.03 -11.81
CA ASP A 144 -16.27 -0.83 -12.02
C ASP A 144 -15.85 0.25 -11.02
N PHE A 145 -14.90 1.09 -11.46
CA PHE A 145 -14.34 2.16 -10.64
C PHE A 145 -15.29 3.32 -10.40
N THR A 146 -16.48 3.32 -11.00
CA THR A 146 -17.52 4.30 -10.66
C THR A 146 -18.15 4.03 -9.30
N GLY A 147 -17.94 2.82 -8.74
CA GLY A 147 -18.62 2.36 -7.53
C GLY A 147 -20.07 1.92 -7.79
N GLY A 148 -20.50 1.88 -9.07
CA GLY A 148 -21.83 1.46 -9.51
C GLY A 148 -22.07 -0.05 -9.44
N LYS A 149 -21.01 -0.84 -9.23
CA LYS A 149 -21.02 -2.30 -9.19
C LYS A 149 -21.70 -2.93 -10.41
N GLY A 150 -21.46 -2.35 -11.59
CA GLY A 150 -22.01 -2.79 -12.88
C GLY A 150 -23.36 -2.16 -13.24
N ALA A 151 -23.93 -1.32 -12.38
CA ALA A 151 -25.07 -0.48 -12.71
C ALA A 151 -24.62 0.81 -13.43
N ALA A 152 -25.55 1.47 -14.13
CA ALA A 152 -25.27 2.76 -14.76
C ALA A 152 -25.06 3.84 -13.69
N GLY A 153 -23.83 4.37 -13.64
CA GLY A 153 -23.44 5.42 -12.69
C GLY A 153 -23.03 4.87 -11.32
N GLY A 154 -22.51 5.75 -10.48
CA GLY A 154 -22.04 5.41 -9.15
C GLY A 154 -21.49 6.64 -8.42
N PRO A 155 -21.11 6.52 -7.15
CA PRO A 155 -20.58 7.62 -6.34
C PRO A 155 -19.34 8.28 -6.96
N PHE A 156 -18.63 7.57 -7.83
CA PHE A 156 -17.46 8.04 -8.56
C PHE A 156 -17.70 8.07 -10.09
N ALA A 157 -18.91 8.38 -10.54
CA ALA A 157 -19.26 8.37 -11.97
C ALA A 157 -18.28 9.17 -12.87
N THR A 158 -17.62 10.20 -12.33
CA THR A 158 -16.64 11.04 -13.03
C THR A 158 -15.19 10.60 -12.85
N VAL A 159 -14.92 9.39 -12.32
CA VAL A 159 -13.57 8.92 -11.99
C VAL A 159 -12.58 9.02 -13.15
N PHE A 160 -13.01 8.83 -14.39
CA PHE A 160 -12.14 8.91 -15.58
C PHE A 160 -12.33 10.18 -16.42
N THR A 161 -13.08 11.16 -15.91
CA THR A 161 -13.32 12.44 -16.60
C THR A 161 -13.00 13.66 -15.75
N ALA A 162 -12.92 13.50 -14.41
CA ALA A 162 -12.60 14.55 -13.47
C ALA A 162 -11.33 14.18 -12.65
N PRO A 163 -10.22 14.93 -12.80
CA PRO A 163 -8.97 14.66 -12.06
C PRO A 163 -9.14 14.59 -10.54
N ALA A 164 -10.04 15.40 -9.96
CA ALA A 164 -10.31 15.37 -8.53
C ALA A 164 -10.94 14.04 -8.07
N THR A 165 -11.90 13.52 -8.84
CA THR A 165 -12.52 12.21 -8.58
C THR A 165 -11.54 11.07 -8.81
N PHE A 166 -10.71 11.16 -9.86
CA PHE A 166 -9.63 10.20 -10.10
C PHE A 166 -8.69 10.11 -8.90
N LEU A 167 -8.18 11.23 -8.40
CA LEU A 167 -7.29 11.26 -7.25
C LEU A 167 -7.98 10.81 -5.95
N ALA A 168 -9.29 11.06 -5.80
CA ALA A 168 -10.07 10.56 -4.66
C ALA A 168 -10.15 9.02 -4.64
N VAL A 169 -10.45 8.40 -5.79
CA VAL A 169 -10.47 6.93 -5.91
C VAL A 169 -9.06 6.37 -5.76
N ALA A 170 -8.05 7.00 -6.38
CA ALA A 170 -6.64 6.62 -6.21
C ALA A 170 -6.26 6.59 -4.73
N GLN A 171 -6.53 7.65 -3.95
CA GLN A 171 -6.22 7.65 -2.52
C GLN A 171 -6.89 6.48 -1.78
N ALA A 172 -8.15 6.18 -2.10
CA ALA A 172 -8.86 5.08 -1.44
C ALA A 172 -8.23 3.71 -1.71
N LEU A 173 -7.79 3.47 -2.95
CA LEU A 173 -7.10 2.24 -3.33
C LEU A 173 -5.75 2.14 -2.62
N GLU A 174 -4.90 3.15 -2.79
CA GLU A 174 -3.53 3.20 -2.24
C GLU A 174 -3.52 3.09 -0.70
N ASP A 175 -4.37 3.85 -0.01
CA ASP A 175 -4.50 3.74 1.45
C ASP A 175 -4.97 2.31 1.84
N THR A 176 -5.87 1.70 1.07
CA THR A 176 -6.30 0.32 1.32
C THR A 176 -5.17 -0.67 1.10
N GLY A 177 -4.38 -0.53 0.02
CA GLY A 177 -3.21 -1.36 -0.29
C GLY A 177 -2.16 -1.28 0.83
N VAL A 178 -1.77 -0.08 1.24
CA VAL A 178 -0.84 0.16 2.37
C VAL A 178 -1.30 -0.60 3.61
N ARG A 179 -2.56 -0.43 4.02
CA ARG A 179 -3.11 -1.02 5.24
C ARG A 179 -3.29 -2.54 5.12
N ALA A 180 -3.58 -3.05 3.92
CA ALA A 180 -3.68 -4.48 3.64
C ALA A 180 -2.32 -5.17 3.73
N TYR A 181 -1.26 -4.61 3.12
CA TYR A 181 0.10 -5.14 3.24
C TYR A 181 0.57 -5.16 4.70
N LYS A 182 0.28 -4.09 5.45
CA LYS A 182 0.59 -4.04 6.88
C LYS A 182 -0.17 -5.11 7.67
N GLY A 183 -1.44 -5.34 7.36
CA GLY A 183 -2.25 -6.41 7.96
C GLY A 183 -1.79 -7.82 7.58
N GLY A 184 -1.23 -8.00 6.39
CA GLY A 184 -0.65 -9.26 5.90
C GLY A 184 0.70 -9.60 6.54
N ALA A 185 1.51 -8.59 6.88
CA ALA A 185 2.89 -8.78 7.32
C ALA A 185 3.08 -9.76 8.50
N PRO A 186 2.26 -9.75 9.57
CA PRO A 186 2.42 -10.71 10.67
C PRO A 186 2.27 -12.18 10.24
N TYR A 187 1.44 -12.46 9.24
CA TYR A 187 1.25 -13.82 8.70
C TYR A 187 2.46 -14.31 7.89
N LEU A 188 3.33 -13.39 7.47
CA LEU A 188 4.57 -13.67 6.74
C LEU A 188 5.79 -13.72 7.66
N ALA A 189 5.63 -13.46 8.97
CA ALA A 189 6.74 -13.29 9.91
C ALA A 189 7.67 -14.52 10.01
N SER A 190 7.13 -15.72 9.76
CA SER A 190 7.89 -16.97 9.74
C SER A 190 8.75 -17.16 8.48
N ASN A 191 8.49 -16.41 7.40
CA ASN A 191 9.26 -16.43 6.16
C ASN A 191 9.86 -15.04 5.88
N LYS A 192 11.09 -14.82 6.35
CA LYS A 192 11.75 -13.51 6.32
C LYS A 192 11.99 -12.98 4.89
N ASP A 193 12.26 -13.85 3.92
CA ASP A 193 12.47 -13.44 2.54
C ASP A 193 11.17 -12.91 1.90
N VAL A 194 10.05 -13.64 2.10
CA VAL A 194 8.72 -13.20 1.65
C VAL A 194 8.30 -11.94 2.39
N LEU A 195 8.53 -11.87 3.71
CA LEU A 195 8.22 -10.69 4.50
C LEU A 195 8.98 -9.46 3.99
N THR A 196 10.29 -9.59 3.74
CA THR A 196 11.10 -8.49 3.19
C THR A 196 10.58 -8.03 1.83
N ALA A 197 10.22 -8.98 0.95
CA ALA A 197 9.62 -8.64 -0.33
C ALA A 197 8.28 -7.87 -0.17
N ALA A 198 7.38 -8.37 0.68
CA ALA A 198 6.10 -7.72 0.95
C ALA A 198 6.27 -6.32 1.56
N LEU A 199 7.22 -6.15 2.49
CA LEU A 199 7.51 -4.84 3.10
C LEU A 199 8.17 -3.85 2.13
N ASN A 200 8.88 -4.34 1.11
CA ASN A 200 9.38 -3.48 0.04
C ASN A 200 8.24 -2.92 -0.82
N ILE A 201 7.26 -3.76 -1.18
CA ILE A 201 6.06 -3.30 -1.90
C ILE A 201 5.27 -2.31 -1.03
N HIS A 202 5.01 -2.67 0.23
CA HIS A 202 4.34 -1.78 1.20
C HIS A 202 4.99 -0.38 1.29
N SER A 203 6.33 -0.29 1.24
CA SER A 203 7.03 0.99 1.25
C SER A 203 6.85 1.81 -0.04
N VAL A 204 6.63 1.14 -1.18
CA VAL A 204 6.30 1.77 -2.46
C VAL A 204 4.85 2.27 -2.43
N GLU A 205 3.90 1.44 -2.00
CA GLU A 205 2.50 1.81 -1.77
C GLU A 205 2.37 3.05 -0.87
N ALA A 206 3.13 3.08 0.24
CA ALA A 206 3.10 4.24 1.16
C ALA A 206 3.57 5.54 0.47
N ARG A 207 4.50 5.44 -0.49
CA ARG A 207 4.96 6.58 -1.28
C ARG A 207 3.92 6.99 -2.31
N HIS A 208 3.21 6.04 -2.91
CA HIS A 208 2.09 6.31 -3.82
C HIS A 208 0.98 7.06 -3.08
N ALA A 209 0.48 6.50 -1.97
CA ALA A 209 -0.52 7.12 -1.09
C ALA A 209 -0.13 8.56 -0.70
N SER A 210 1.10 8.76 -0.20
CA SER A 210 1.61 10.10 0.15
C SER A 210 1.66 11.06 -1.04
N ARG A 211 2.01 10.56 -2.23
CA ARG A 211 2.10 11.38 -3.44
C ARG A 211 0.70 11.78 -3.94
N ILE A 212 -0.25 10.86 -3.94
CA ILE A 212 -1.66 11.13 -4.29
C ILE A 212 -2.25 12.16 -3.32
N ARG A 213 -2.09 11.96 -2.00
CA ARG A 213 -2.54 12.92 -0.98
C ARG A 213 -1.96 14.31 -1.20
N THR A 214 -0.69 14.40 -1.59
CA THR A 214 -0.05 15.68 -1.94
C THR A 214 -0.68 16.34 -3.16
N MET A 215 -1.01 15.58 -4.21
CA MET A 215 -1.74 16.12 -5.38
C MET A 215 -3.14 16.60 -5.00
N ARG A 216 -3.84 15.88 -4.12
CA ARG A 216 -5.18 16.27 -3.67
C ARG A 216 -5.17 17.58 -2.89
N ARG A 217 -4.19 17.78 -1.99
CA ARG A 217 -4.04 19.07 -1.28
C ARG A 217 -3.68 20.22 -2.21
N ALA A 218 -2.75 20.00 -3.15
CA ALA A 218 -2.23 21.07 -4.00
C ALA A 218 -3.15 21.39 -5.18
N GLY A 219 -3.93 20.41 -5.64
CA GLY A 219 -4.67 20.41 -6.89
C GLY A 219 -3.91 19.70 -8.03
N ALA A 220 -4.66 19.04 -8.92
CA ALA A 220 -4.12 18.20 -10.02
C ALA A 220 -3.16 18.96 -10.98
N MET A 221 -3.38 20.27 -11.17
CA MET A 221 -2.56 21.13 -12.02
C MET A 221 -1.42 21.85 -11.28
N ASN A 222 -1.32 21.68 -9.96
CA ASN A 222 -0.36 22.41 -9.14
C ASN A 222 0.91 21.59 -8.90
N ASN A 223 2.06 22.22 -9.15
CA ASN A 223 3.39 21.64 -8.93
C ASN A 223 4.04 22.07 -7.62
N ALA A 224 3.48 23.06 -6.93
CA ALA A 224 4.00 23.50 -5.65
C ALA A 224 3.80 22.37 -4.62
N ALA A 225 4.85 22.07 -3.86
CA ALA A 225 4.73 21.19 -2.70
C ALA A 225 3.68 21.81 -1.77
N SER A 226 2.53 21.16 -1.62
CA SER A 226 1.50 21.65 -0.71
C SER A 226 2.07 21.68 0.70
N GLN A 227 2.03 22.87 1.30
CA GLN A 227 2.21 23.07 2.73
C GLN A 227 1.08 22.33 3.46
N THR A 228 1.38 21.83 4.66
CA THR A 228 0.50 21.01 5.53
C THR A 228 -0.97 21.35 5.38
N ALA A 229 -1.85 20.34 5.31
CA ALA A 229 -3.29 20.58 5.41
C ALA A 229 -3.58 21.40 6.66
N ALA A 230 -4.28 22.54 6.51
CA ALA A 230 -4.59 23.39 7.64
C ALA A 230 -5.47 22.62 8.63
N ALA A 231 -5.20 22.75 9.94
CA ALA A 231 -5.98 22.07 10.95
C ALA A 231 -7.48 22.44 10.81
N GLY A 232 -8.35 21.44 10.73
CA GLY A 232 -9.81 21.63 10.60
C GLY A 232 -10.32 21.86 9.18
N THR A 233 -9.50 21.82 8.13
CA THR A 233 -10.02 21.75 6.76
C THR A 233 -10.68 20.41 6.51
N ASP A 234 -11.64 20.38 5.58
CA ASP A 234 -12.18 19.13 5.07
C ASP A 234 -11.04 18.23 4.58
N ARG A 235 -10.76 17.16 5.33
CA ARG A 235 -9.69 16.20 5.05
C ARG A 235 -9.99 15.40 3.77
N SER A 236 -11.26 15.38 3.35
CA SER A 236 -11.67 14.88 2.04
C SER A 236 -11.15 15.80 0.92
N ALA A 237 -11.08 17.12 1.11
CA ALA A 237 -10.61 18.06 0.09
C ALA A 237 -9.10 18.40 0.21
N SER A 238 -8.52 18.28 1.41
CA SER A 238 -7.10 18.58 1.68
C SER A 238 -6.51 17.58 2.69
N PRO A 239 -6.17 16.35 2.26
CA PRO A 239 -5.69 15.28 3.15
C PRO A 239 -4.24 15.48 3.59
N LYS A 240 -3.85 15.06 4.80
CA LYS A 240 -2.42 15.01 5.17
C LYS A 240 -1.65 14.04 4.26
N SER A 241 -0.32 14.15 4.21
CA SER A 241 0.51 13.22 3.42
C SER A 241 0.53 11.79 3.97
N TRP A 242 0.08 11.60 5.20
CA TRP A 242 -0.14 10.32 5.87
C TRP A 242 -1.61 10.23 6.29
N VAL A 243 -2.02 9.03 6.70
CA VAL A 243 -3.36 8.72 7.22
C VAL A 243 -3.53 9.43 8.58
N SER A 244 -4.66 10.12 8.80
CA SER A 244 -4.80 11.00 9.97
C SER A 244 -6.20 10.97 10.58
N GLY A 245 -6.32 10.30 11.72
CA GLY A 245 -7.62 10.06 12.33
C GLY A 245 -8.56 9.42 11.31
N ASN A 246 -9.87 9.63 11.43
CA ASN A 246 -10.80 9.06 10.45
C ASN A 246 -10.78 9.75 9.06
N ASP A 247 -9.87 10.70 8.81
CA ASP A 247 -9.79 11.53 7.59
C ASP A 247 -11.18 12.09 7.14
N GLY A 248 -12.09 12.35 8.08
CA GLY A 248 -13.45 12.82 7.78
C GLY A 248 -14.33 11.79 7.03
N GLY A 249 -13.99 10.50 7.11
CA GLY A 249 -14.56 9.42 6.29
C GLY A 249 -13.77 9.18 4.99
N GLY A 250 -12.71 9.93 4.72
CA GLY A 250 -11.84 9.70 3.58
C GLY A 250 -12.20 10.52 2.33
N PRO A 251 -11.61 10.19 1.18
CA PRO A 251 -11.77 10.95 -0.06
C PRO A 251 -13.20 10.93 -0.62
N ALA A 252 -14.03 9.96 -0.22
CA ALA A 252 -15.47 9.91 -0.44
C ALA A 252 -16.17 9.21 0.74
N PRO A 253 -16.58 9.99 1.77
CA PRO A 253 -16.98 9.46 3.07
C PRO A 253 -17.99 8.32 3.08
N ALA A 254 -18.98 8.31 2.19
CA ALA A 254 -19.99 7.27 2.18
C ALA A 254 -19.49 5.91 1.64
N GLN A 255 -18.39 5.88 0.89
CA GLN A 255 -17.88 4.66 0.23
C GLN A 255 -16.51 4.23 0.75
N THR A 256 -15.70 5.17 1.20
CA THR A 256 -14.30 4.93 1.58
C THR A 256 -14.06 5.10 3.06
N ALA A 257 -15.07 5.42 3.88
CA ALA A 257 -14.91 5.50 5.34
C ALA A 257 -14.34 4.22 5.98
N PRO A 258 -14.64 3.00 5.49
CA PRO A 258 -14.01 1.79 6.04
C PRO A 258 -12.48 1.77 5.92
N VAL A 259 -11.89 2.57 5.04
CA VAL A 259 -10.43 2.77 4.93
C VAL A 259 -9.83 3.34 6.21
N TYR A 260 -10.63 3.90 7.12
CA TYR A 260 -10.15 4.50 8.38
C TYR A 260 -10.90 3.94 9.61
N ALA A 261 -11.72 2.90 9.42
CA ALA A 261 -12.54 2.34 10.47
C ALA A 261 -11.76 1.30 11.30
N MET A 262 -12.15 1.20 12.57
CA MET A 262 -11.79 0.03 13.39
C MET A 262 -12.42 -1.23 12.76
N GLY A 263 -11.61 -2.27 12.59
CA GLY A 263 -12.03 -3.53 12.00
C GLY A 263 -12.19 -4.64 13.04
N ALA A 264 -13.23 -5.46 12.90
CA ALA A 264 -13.32 -6.69 13.68
C ALA A 264 -12.29 -7.71 13.16
N ALA A 265 -11.38 -8.13 14.03
CA ALA A 265 -10.41 -9.16 13.69
C ALA A 265 -11.12 -10.49 13.34
N PRO A 266 -10.85 -11.10 12.18
CA PRO A 266 -11.32 -12.46 11.90
C PRO A 266 -10.87 -13.45 12.99
N ALA A 267 -11.64 -14.51 13.21
CA ALA A 267 -11.36 -15.51 14.24
C ALA A 267 -9.97 -16.18 14.10
N TYR A 268 -9.41 -16.20 12.89
CA TYR A 268 -8.08 -16.74 12.61
C TYR A 268 -6.92 -15.77 12.91
N THR A 269 -7.22 -14.53 13.26
CA THR A 269 -6.21 -13.50 13.51
C THR A 269 -5.50 -13.82 14.83
N PRO A 270 -4.16 -13.91 14.85
CA PRO A 270 -3.41 -13.99 16.10
C PRO A 270 -3.77 -12.84 17.04
N ALA A 271 -3.97 -13.13 18.34
CA ALA A 271 -4.38 -12.15 19.35
C ALA A 271 -3.42 -10.96 19.52
N VAL A 272 -2.17 -11.09 19.05
CA VAL A 272 -1.16 -10.04 19.04
C VAL A 272 -1.39 -8.99 17.95
N ILE A 273 -2.24 -9.28 16.95
CA ILE A 273 -2.60 -8.34 15.90
C ILE A 273 -3.89 -7.64 16.30
N THR A 274 -3.83 -6.32 16.33
CA THR A 274 -4.99 -5.47 16.53
C THR A 274 -5.26 -4.66 15.26
N PHE A 275 -6.51 -4.34 15.02
CA PHE A 275 -6.95 -3.47 13.93
C PHE A 275 -7.65 -2.25 14.51
N PRO A 276 -6.90 -1.41 15.26
CA PRO A 276 -7.49 -0.22 15.82
C PRO A 276 -7.90 0.71 14.67
N GLY A 277 -8.90 1.54 14.91
CA GLY A 277 -9.08 2.70 14.05
C GLY A 277 -7.90 3.66 14.25
N GLU A 278 -7.87 4.70 13.44
CA GLU A 278 -6.85 5.75 13.36
C GLU A 278 -6.73 6.63 14.63
N GLU A 279 -7.27 6.13 15.75
CA GLU A 279 -7.21 6.67 17.11
C GLU A 279 -6.19 5.95 18.01
N ASN A 280 -5.39 5.01 17.48
CA ASN A 280 -4.48 4.22 18.29
C ASN A 280 -3.30 5.02 18.84
N VAL A 281 -3.20 5.15 20.16
CA VAL A 281 -2.05 5.79 20.83
C VAL A 281 -1.11 4.80 21.52
N THR A 282 -1.31 3.49 21.31
CA THR A 282 -0.54 2.43 21.96
C THR A 282 0.32 1.68 20.94
N GLN A 283 1.62 1.56 21.22
CA GLN A 283 2.57 0.85 20.37
C GLN A 283 3.43 -0.10 21.21
N GLY A 284 3.51 -1.37 20.80
CA GLY A 284 4.26 -2.38 21.56
C GLY A 284 3.78 -2.55 23.01
N GLY A 285 2.49 -2.30 23.28
CA GLY A 285 1.91 -2.34 24.63
C GLY A 285 2.16 -1.08 25.47
N VAL A 286 2.84 -0.06 24.92
CA VAL A 286 3.09 1.22 25.60
C VAL A 286 2.15 2.29 25.09
N ASN A 287 1.35 2.88 25.98
CA ASN A 287 0.57 4.07 25.66
C ASN A 287 1.51 5.28 25.53
N LEU A 288 1.71 5.75 24.29
CA LEU A 288 2.68 6.80 23.98
C LEU A 288 2.26 8.16 24.53
N GLN A 289 0.95 8.43 24.59
CA GLN A 289 0.43 9.69 25.14
C GLN A 289 0.75 9.82 26.64
N THR A 290 0.59 8.73 27.39
CA THR A 290 0.97 8.71 28.82
C THR A 290 2.49 8.67 28.99
N ALA A 291 3.20 7.83 28.24
CA ALA A 291 4.64 7.66 28.38
C ALA A 291 5.44 8.94 28.03
N LEU A 292 4.91 9.77 27.12
CA LEU A 292 5.55 11.00 26.64
C LEU A 292 4.79 12.26 27.07
N ALA A 293 4.01 12.19 28.15
CA ALA A 293 3.16 13.29 28.61
C ALA A 293 3.95 14.60 28.83
N SER A 294 5.22 14.52 29.23
CA SER A 294 6.08 15.69 29.46
C SER A 294 6.44 16.48 28.19
N LEU A 295 6.26 15.90 26.99
CA LEU A 295 6.57 16.54 25.72
C LEU A 295 5.42 17.41 25.18
N ASN A 296 4.24 17.37 25.81
CA ASN A 296 3.07 18.18 25.45
C ASN A 296 2.65 18.11 23.96
N PHE A 297 2.81 16.95 23.31
CA PHE A 297 2.31 16.76 21.96
C PHE A 297 0.76 16.68 21.93
N PRO A 298 0.11 17.15 20.85
CA PRO A 298 -1.33 16.97 20.68
C PRO A 298 -1.68 15.48 20.53
N ALA A 299 -2.86 15.07 21.02
CA ALA A 299 -3.29 13.67 20.99
C ALA A 299 -3.18 13.03 19.59
N ALA A 300 -3.54 13.77 18.54
CA ALA A 300 -3.48 13.33 17.16
C ALA A 300 -2.05 13.02 16.67
N ALA A 301 -1.01 13.64 17.24
CA ALA A 301 0.38 13.34 16.85
C ALA A 301 0.80 11.93 17.26
N PHE A 302 0.18 11.35 18.30
CA PHE A 302 0.48 9.99 18.72
C PHE A 302 -0.16 8.94 17.82
N SER A 303 -1.41 9.14 17.39
CA SER A 303 -2.06 8.22 16.45
C SER A 303 -1.49 8.34 15.04
N GLU A 304 -1.15 9.55 14.60
CA GLU A 304 -0.53 9.79 13.29
C GLU A 304 0.93 9.32 13.17
N ALA A 305 1.53 8.81 14.26
CA ALA A 305 2.92 8.37 14.24
C ALA A 305 3.12 7.04 13.49
N PHE A 306 2.06 6.25 13.30
CA PHE A 306 2.11 4.94 12.66
C PHE A 306 0.80 4.64 11.94
N ASP A 307 0.86 4.20 10.68
CA ASP A 307 -0.35 3.71 10.00
C ASP A 307 -0.92 2.46 10.71
N GLU A 308 -2.23 2.27 10.73
CA GLU A 308 -2.86 1.06 11.26
C GLU A 308 -3.14 0.03 10.17
N ALA A 309 -3.10 -1.26 10.50
CA ALA A 309 -3.50 -2.31 9.56
C ALA A 309 -5.02 -2.37 9.38
N LEU A 310 -5.48 -2.98 8.29
CA LEU A 310 -6.87 -3.40 8.11
C LEU A 310 -7.02 -4.93 8.11
N PRO A 311 -8.12 -5.48 8.66
CA PRO A 311 -8.40 -6.90 8.54
C PRO A 311 -8.95 -7.20 7.15
N VAL A 312 -8.67 -8.42 6.66
CA VAL A 312 -9.04 -8.89 5.32
C VAL A 312 -10.52 -8.63 4.95
N PRO A 313 -11.52 -8.84 5.83
CA PRO A 313 -12.92 -8.53 5.49
C PRO A 313 -13.14 -7.06 5.16
N VAL A 314 -12.55 -6.13 5.93
CA VAL A 314 -12.70 -4.69 5.69
C VAL A 314 -12.01 -4.30 4.38
N VAL A 315 -10.79 -4.80 4.14
CA VAL A 315 -10.10 -4.60 2.86
C VAL A 315 -10.94 -5.12 1.70
N SER A 316 -11.53 -6.30 1.86
CA SER A 316 -12.38 -6.92 0.83
C SER A 316 -13.64 -6.11 0.58
N ASP A 317 -14.29 -5.59 1.61
CA ASP A 317 -15.49 -4.76 1.47
C ASP A 317 -15.20 -3.45 0.74
N ILE A 318 -14.04 -2.82 1.02
CA ILE A 318 -13.58 -1.64 0.28
C ILE A 318 -13.33 -2.00 -1.18
N ALA A 319 -12.54 -3.03 -1.46
CA ALA A 319 -12.24 -3.46 -2.82
C ALA A 319 -13.49 -3.88 -3.62
N ARG A 320 -14.47 -4.52 -2.98
CA ARG A 320 -15.79 -4.87 -3.55
C ARG A 320 -16.60 -3.65 -3.98
N THR A 321 -16.28 -2.45 -3.51
CA THR A 321 -16.90 -1.21 -4.02
C THR A 321 -16.60 -1.02 -5.50
N PHE A 322 -15.42 -1.45 -5.96
CA PHE A 322 -14.93 -1.24 -7.33
C PHE A 322 -15.00 -2.49 -8.20
N VAL A 323 -15.79 -3.49 -7.78
CA VAL A 323 -15.97 -4.75 -8.48
C VAL A 323 -17.45 -4.90 -8.85
N ILE A 324 -17.72 -5.44 -10.03
CA ILE A 324 -19.11 -5.66 -10.48
C ILE A 324 -19.86 -6.63 -9.56
N THR A 325 -21.17 -6.43 -9.43
CA THR A 325 -22.03 -7.31 -8.64
C THR A 325 -21.95 -8.76 -9.15
N GLY A 326 -21.81 -9.71 -8.22
CA GLY A 326 -21.75 -11.14 -8.54
C GLY A 326 -20.37 -11.67 -8.92
N SER A 327 -19.36 -10.81 -9.08
CA SER A 327 -17.97 -11.25 -9.18
C SER A 327 -17.48 -11.85 -7.86
N THR A 328 -16.80 -12.99 -7.96
CA THR A 328 -16.15 -13.69 -6.84
C THR A 328 -14.65 -13.38 -6.75
N PHE A 329 -14.17 -12.41 -7.54
CA PHE A 329 -12.74 -12.12 -7.65
C PHE A 329 -12.14 -11.63 -6.33
N ILE A 330 -12.75 -10.61 -5.72
CA ILE A 330 -12.45 -10.18 -4.35
C ILE A 330 -13.21 -11.06 -3.37
#